data_AF-A0A0B4DAJ0-F1
#
_entry.id   AF-A0A0B4DAJ0-F1
#
_cell.length_a   1.000
_cell.length_b   1.000
_cell.length_c   1.000
_cell.angle_alpha   90.00
_cell.angle_beta   90.00
_cell.angle_gamma   90.00
#
_symmetry.space_group_name_H-M   'P 1'
#
loop_
_entity.id
_entity.type
_entity.pdbx_description
1 polymer ?
#
loop_
_entity_poly.entity_id
_entity_poly.type
_entity_poly.pdbx_seq_one_letter_code
_entity_poly.pdbx_strand_id
1 'polypeptide(L)'
;MYKAIFKISNHCIDVPAQEIFTPFINCYHLHSSTIFVNGVSYEEDESYEFDQYRTKWKGPFELQNDYDIIIELNYFYMRPDAKVLNFIIDSTYTNPDKSSEITSKHYIEGQFSLDNGLYKNAALNFGTALEALLNKDLSTTPLFNLINSYTGSADKTKMHFVRELRNKVHPNKIAETEEITRKQAIIARNTLEIILKTL
;
A
#
# COMPACT_ATOMS: atom_id res chain seq x y z
N MET A 1 4.40 4.87 4.44
CA MET A 1 3.25 3.95 4.42
C MET A 1 3.31 3.12 5.71
N TYR A 2 2.17 2.82 6.30
CA TYR A 2 2.04 2.30 7.65
C TYR A 2 1.28 0.98 7.59
N LYS A 3 1.48 0.16 8.61
CA LYS A 3 0.77 -1.09 8.80
C LYS A 3 -0.20 -0.93 9.96
N ALA A 4 -1.38 -1.51 9.84
CA ALA A 4 -2.30 -1.67 10.96
C ALA A 4 -2.86 -3.09 10.92
N ILE A 5 -2.91 -3.73 12.08
CA ILE A 5 -3.36 -5.11 12.24
C ILE A 5 -4.60 -5.08 13.14
N PHE A 6 -5.67 -5.70 12.68
CA PHE A 6 -6.96 -5.72 13.35
C PHE A 6 -7.39 -7.15 13.56
N LYS A 7 -7.54 -7.57 14.81
CA LYS A 7 -8.29 -8.79 15.10
C LYS A 7 -9.78 -8.48 15.06
N ILE A 8 -10.49 -9.21 14.22
CA ILE A 8 -11.94 -9.08 14.07
C ILE A 8 -12.61 -9.92 15.14
N SER A 9 -13.57 -9.33 15.85
CA SER A 9 -14.39 -10.10 16.79
C SER A 9 -15.45 -10.90 16.05
N ASN A 10 -15.75 -12.11 16.54
CA ASN A 10 -16.65 -13.05 15.87
C ASN A 10 -18.06 -12.49 15.62
N HIS A 11 -18.54 -11.56 16.45
CA HIS A 11 -19.85 -10.92 16.27
C HIS A 11 -19.90 -9.95 15.07
N CYS A 12 -18.76 -9.65 14.45
CA CYS A 12 -18.68 -8.89 13.20
C CYS A 12 -18.76 -9.79 11.96
N ILE A 13 -18.76 -11.12 12.11
CA ILE A 13 -18.82 -12.07 11.00
C ILE A 13 -20.30 -12.37 10.71
N ASP A 14 -20.73 -12.07 9.50
CA ASP A 14 -22.05 -12.37 8.97
C ASP A 14 -21.94 -13.58 8.04
N VAL A 15 -21.99 -14.78 8.65
CA VAL A 15 -21.86 -16.06 7.93
C VAL A 15 -22.93 -16.23 6.84
N PRO A 16 -24.23 -15.94 7.07
CA PRO A 16 -25.23 -16.05 6.01
C PRO A 16 -24.93 -15.16 4.79
N ALA A 17 -24.41 -13.95 5.02
CA ALA A 17 -24.07 -13.02 3.94
C ALA A 17 -22.65 -13.20 3.38
N GLN A 18 -21.80 -14.02 4.02
CA GLN A 18 -20.37 -14.12 3.74
C GLN A 18 -19.66 -12.75 3.82
N GLU A 19 -19.99 -11.98 4.85
CA GLU A 19 -19.46 -10.62 5.04
C GLU A 19 -18.83 -10.44 6.42
N ILE A 20 -17.89 -9.51 6.53
CA ILE A 20 -17.25 -9.13 7.77
C ILE A 20 -17.48 -7.63 7.99
N PHE A 21 -18.03 -7.21 9.13
CA PHE A 21 -18.21 -5.81 9.43
C PHE A 21 -16.88 -5.13 9.76
N THR A 22 -16.43 -4.24 8.88
CA THR A 22 -15.08 -3.64 8.88
C THR A 22 -15.11 -2.13 8.61
N PRO A 23 -15.96 -1.35 9.30
CA PRO A 23 -16.16 0.07 9.00
C PRO A 23 -14.89 0.92 9.17
N PHE A 24 -13.93 0.42 9.96
CA PHE A 24 -12.65 1.07 10.19
C PHE A 24 -11.78 1.15 8.94
N ILE A 25 -11.99 0.30 7.95
CA ILE A 25 -11.19 0.28 6.72
C ILE A 25 -11.36 1.59 5.94
N ASN A 26 -12.57 2.16 5.98
CA ASN A 26 -12.86 3.48 5.40
C ASN A 26 -12.10 4.63 6.08
N CYS A 27 -11.58 4.42 7.29
CA CYS A 27 -10.73 5.39 7.96
C CYS A 27 -9.34 5.50 7.32
N TYR A 28 -8.97 4.60 6.40
CA TYR A 28 -7.64 4.55 5.81
C TYR A 28 -7.67 4.85 4.31
N HIS A 29 -6.60 5.45 3.80
CA HIS A 29 -6.28 5.44 2.37
C HIS A 29 -5.38 4.24 2.10
N LEU A 30 -6.00 3.13 1.69
CA LEU A 30 -5.34 1.83 1.55
C LEU A 30 -4.41 1.80 0.34
N HIS A 31 -3.29 1.12 0.52
CA HIS A 31 -2.44 0.64 -0.55
C HIS A 31 -2.79 -0.82 -0.89
N SER A 32 -2.84 -1.67 0.13
CA SER A 32 -3.19 -3.08 -0.02
C SER A 32 -3.71 -3.60 1.31
N SER A 33 -4.44 -4.71 1.26
CA SER A 33 -4.90 -5.39 2.45
C SER A 33 -4.65 -6.91 2.35
N THR A 34 -4.48 -7.55 3.51
CA THR A 34 -4.39 -9.00 3.64
C THR A 34 -5.31 -9.44 4.77
N ILE A 35 -6.17 -10.43 4.51
CA ILE A 35 -6.98 -11.09 5.54
C ILE A 35 -6.32 -12.41 5.88
N PHE A 36 -6.18 -12.69 7.16
CA PHE A 36 -5.79 -13.99 7.68
C PHE A 36 -7.02 -14.67 8.27
N VAL A 37 -7.34 -15.85 7.78
CA VAL A 37 -8.39 -16.70 8.34
C VAL A 37 -7.74 -17.94 8.93
N ASN A 38 -7.86 -18.12 10.25
CA ASN A 38 -7.19 -19.18 11.00
C ASN A 38 -5.68 -19.27 10.70
N GLY A 39 -5.04 -18.11 10.51
CA GLY A 39 -3.60 -17.98 10.23
C GLY A 39 -3.20 -18.15 8.76
N VAL A 40 -4.12 -18.46 7.84
CA VAL A 40 -3.85 -18.52 6.40
C VAL A 40 -4.12 -17.17 5.76
N SER A 41 -3.15 -16.63 5.01
CA SER A 41 -3.22 -15.31 4.38
C SER A 41 -3.95 -15.33 3.03
N TYR A 42 -4.77 -14.31 2.80
CA TYR A 42 -5.53 -14.06 1.60
C TYR A 42 -5.42 -12.58 1.23
N GLU A 43 -5.24 -12.27 -0.05
CA GLU A 43 -5.12 -10.89 -0.54
C GLU A 43 -6.43 -10.37 -1.15
N GLU A 44 -6.60 -9.04 -1.12
CA GLU A 44 -7.74 -8.32 -1.71
C GLU A 44 -7.84 -8.59 -3.22
N ASP A 45 -9.01 -8.35 -3.81
CA ASP A 45 -9.40 -8.63 -5.20
C ASP A 45 -9.63 -10.11 -5.52
N GLU A 46 -8.79 -11.01 -5.01
CA GLU A 46 -8.93 -12.46 -5.25
C GLU A 46 -9.83 -13.14 -4.23
N SER A 47 -9.65 -12.80 -2.95
CA SER A 47 -10.25 -13.55 -1.85
C SER A 47 -11.30 -12.77 -1.06
N TYR A 48 -11.33 -11.45 -1.21
CA TYR A 48 -12.32 -10.58 -0.61
C TYR A 48 -12.31 -9.19 -1.26
N GLU A 49 -13.35 -8.41 -1.02
CA GLU A 49 -13.44 -7.01 -1.45
C GLU A 49 -14.05 -6.14 -0.35
N PHE A 50 -13.66 -4.86 -0.29
CA PHE A 50 -14.34 -3.89 0.57
C PHE A 50 -15.59 -3.33 -0.10
N ASP A 51 -16.73 -3.45 0.58
CA ASP A 51 -18.01 -2.85 0.23
C ASP A 51 -18.51 -1.94 1.35
N GLN A 52 -18.20 -0.65 1.20
CA GLN A 52 -18.53 0.38 2.19
C GLN A 52 -18.08 -0.02 3.59
N TYR A 53 -18.98 -0.54 4.43
CA TYR A 53 -18.71 -0.90 5.83
C TYR A 53 -18.49 -2.40 6.05
N ARG A 54 -18.61 -3.22 5.01
CA ARG A 54 -18.52 -4.67 5.04
C ARG A 54 -17.37 -5.10 4.13
N THR A 55 -16.63 -6.12 4.53
CA THR A 55 -15.72 -6.85 3.65
C THR A 55 -16.45 -8.11 3.17
N LYS A 56 -16.67 -8.23 1.86
CA LYS A 56 -17.27 -9.41 1.26
C LYS A 56 -16.21 -10.48 1.06
N TRP A 57 -16.47 -11.67 1.56
CA TRP A 57 -15.60 -12.82 1.38
C TRP A 57 -15.86 -13.52 0.04
N LYS A 58 -14.78 -13.80 -0.69
CA LYS A 58 -14.78 -14.48 -2.00
C LYS A 58 -13.83 -15.69 -2.01
N GLY A 59 -13.29 -16.07 -0.85
CA GLY A 59 -12.32 -17.14 -0.75
C GLY A 59 -12.92 -18.53 -1.03
N PRO A 60 -12.07 -19.57 -1.01
CA PRO A 60 -12.43 -20.91 -1.52
C PRO A 60 -13.37 -21.71 -0.59
N PHE A 61 -13.79 -21.15 0.54
CA PHE A 61 -14.65 -21.79 1.54
C PHE A 61 -15.61 -20.77 2.14
N GLU A 62 -16.60 -21.23 2.88
CA GLU A 62 -17.52 -20.35 3.61
C GLU A 62 -16.96 -19.96 4.98
N LEU A 63 -17.09 -18.68 5.35
CA LEU A 63 -16.78 -18.20 6.69
C LEU A 63 -17.62 -18.90 7.75
N GLN A 64 -17.05 -19.08 8.94
CA GLN A 64 -17.73 -19.64 10.11
C GLN A 64 -17.59 -18.69 11.31
N ASN A 65 -18.51 -18.81 12.27
CA ASN A 65 -18.57 -17.93 13.45
C ASN A 65 -17.43 -18.15 14.46
N ASP A 66 -16.68 -19.24 14.35
CA ASP A 66 -15.58 -19.62 15.24
C ASP A 66 -14.20 -19.31 14.65
N TYR A 67 -14.13 -18.79 13.42
CA TYR A 67 -12.86 -18.47 12.76
C TYR A 67 -12.16 -17.29 13.41
N ASP A 68 -10.84 -17.42 13.57
CA ASP A 68 -9.96 -16.33 13.96
C ASP A 68 -9.60 -15.51 12.72
N ILE A 69 -10.13 -14.28 12.64
CA ILE A 69 -9.93 -13.40 11.49
C ILE A 69 -9.08 -12.21 11.90
N ILE A 70 -7.99 -12.01 11.18
CA ILE A 70 -7.10 -10.85 11.33
C ILE A 70 -7.05 -10.12 9.99
N ILE A 71 -7.18 -8.80 10.00
CA ILE A 71 -7.00 -7.97 8.81
C ILE A 71 -5.73 -7.13 8.99
N GLU A 72 -4.77 -7.31 8.10
CA GLU A 72 -3.61 -6.44 7.96
C GLU A 72 -3.89 -5.42 6.84
N LEU A 73 -3.80 -4.15 7.18
CA LEU A 73 -3.92 -3.03 6.25
C LEU A 73 -2.56 -2.38 6.06
N ASN A 74 -2.16 -2.24 4.81
CA ASN A 74 -1.05 -1.38 4.41
C ASN A 74 -1.64 -0.10 3.85
N TYR A 75 -1.36 1.05 4.46
CA TYR A 75 -2.03 2.31 4.17
C TYR A 75 -1.10 3.50 4.09
N PHE A 76 -1.48 4.50 3.29
CA PHE A 76 -0.71 5.73 3.11
C PHE A 76 -0.94 6.72 4.25
N TYR A 77 -2.19 6.98 4.63
CA TYR A 77 -2.56 7.88 5.73
C TYR A 77 -3.95 7.54 6.26
N MET A 78 -4.25 7.96 7.49
CA MET A 78 -5.59 7.93 8.05
C MET A 78 -6.36 9.16 7.57
N ARG A 79 -7.62 9.00 7.18
CA ARG A 79 -8.47 10.11 6.73
C ARG A 79 -8.74 11.06 7.91
N PRO A 80 -8.75 12.39 7.70
CA PRO A 80 -8.88 13.38 8.78
C PRO A 80 -10.17 13.24 9.61
N ASP A 81 -11.21 12.68 8.99
CA ASP A 81 -12.56 12.57 9.55
C ASP A 81 -12.78 11.22 10.25
N ALA A 82 -11.74 10.41 10.36
CA ALA A 82 -11.76 9.13 11.06
C ALA A 82 -11.86 9.35 12.58
N LYS A 83 -13.03 9.77 13.07
CA LYS A 83 -13.38 9.61 14.48
C LYS A 83 -13.52 8.12 14.73
N VAL A 84 -12.41 7.49 15.12
CA VAL A 84 -12.33 6.04 15.31
C VAL A 84 -13.37 5.61 16.34
N LEU A 85 -14.25 4.71 15.92
CA LEU A 85 -15.11 3.90 16.78
C LEU A 85 -14.20 3.05 17.67
N ASN A 86 -13.72 3.61 18.79
CA ASN A 86 -12.88 2.96 19.81
C ASN A 86 -13.52 1.69 20.44
N PHE A 87 -14.74 1.34 20.06
CA PHE A 87 -15.54 0.29 20.70
C PHE A 87 -15.50 -1.07 19.97
N ILE A 88 -15.02 -1.16 18.73
CA ILE A 88 -15.15 -2.37 17.89
C ILE A 88 -13.81 -3.03 17.58
N ILE A 89 -12.71 -2.30 17.73
CA ILE A 89 -11.36 -2.77 17.48
C ILE A 89 -10.64 -2.86 18.82
N ASP A 90 -9.96 -3.98 19.07
CA ASP A 90 -8.98 -4.04 20.16
C ASP A 90 -7.82 -3.10 19.85
N SER A 91 -7.87 -1.90 20.43
CA SER A 91 -6.88 -0.83 20.22
C SER A 91 -5.45 -1.20 20.63
N THR A 92 -5.25 -2.34 21.32
CA THR A 92 -3.92 -2.84 21.66
C THR A 92 -3.14 -3.40 20.45
N TYR A 93 -3.82 -3.68 19.33
CA TYR A 93 -3.21 -4.17 18.08
C TYR A 93 -2.99 -3.06 17.03
N THR A 94 -3.62 -1.89 17.20
CA THR A 94 -3.33 -0.70 16.40
C THR A 94 -2.05 -0.03 16.87
N ASN A 95 -0.91 -0.66 16.64
CA ASN A 95 0.37 0.03 16.71
C ASN A 95 0.69 0.55 15.31
N PRO A 96 0.64 1.87 15.07
CA PRO A 96 1.15 2.46 13.84
C PRO A 96 2.68 2.39 13.85
N ASP A 97 3.22 1.20 13.62
CA ASP A 97 4.65 1.01 13.46
C ASP A 97 5.03 1.34 12.03
N LYS A 98 6.02 2.23 11.89
CA LYS A 98 6.58 2.62 10.60
C LYS A 98 7.32 1.42 10.01
N SER A 99 6.65 0.69 9.13
CA SER A 99 7.23 -0.50 8.52
C SER A 99 8.24 -0.10 7.43
N SER A 100 9.50 -0.50 7.62
CA SER A 100 10.51 -0.51 6.55
C SER A 100 10.17 -1.51 5.43
N GLU A 101 9.23 -2.43 5.67
CA GLU A 101 8.86 -3.51 4.73
C GLU A 101 8.27 -2.98 3.44
N ILE A 102 7.69 -1.77 3.43
CA ILE A 102 6.98 -1.25 2.25
C ILE A 102 7.96 -0.70 1.21
N THR A 103 8.97 0.03 1.68
CA THR A 103 10.10 0.42 0.84
C THR A 103 10.73 -0.84 0.25
N SER A 104 10.93 -1.87 1.07
CA SER A 104 11.46 -3.16 0.61
C SER A 104 10.53 -3.88 -0.37
N LYS A 105 9.21 -3.93 -0.13
CA LYS A 105 8.21 -4.60 -0.98
C LYS A 105 8.17 -3.99 -2.37
N HIS A 106 7.93 -2.68 -2.49
CA HIS A 106 7.89 -2.02 -3.79
C HIS A 106 9.25 -2.01 -4.49
N TYR A 107 10.34 -1.96 -3.74
CA TYR A 107 11.66 -2.12 -4.34
C TYR A 107 11.83 -3.53 -4.95
N ILE A 108 11.47 -4.58 -4.21
CA ILE A 108 11.55 -5.98 -4.66
C ILE A 108 10.59 -6.24 -5.83
N GLU A 109 9.34 -5.79 -5.75
CA GLU A 109 8.36 -5.92 -6.83
C GLU A 109 8.77 -5.15 -8.08
N GLY A 110 9.37 -3.97 -7.90
CA GLY A 110 9.97 -3.20 -8.99
C GLY A 110 11.13 -3.93 -9.65
N GLN A 111 12.00 -4.56 -8.86
CA GLN A 111 13.10 -5.38 -9.36
C GLN A 111 12.61 -6.63 -10.08
N PHE A 112 11.65 -7.36 -9.50
CA PHE A 112 11.02 -8.52 -10.12
C PHE A 112 10.36 -8.15 -11.45
N SER A 113 9.62 -7.04 -11.49
CA SER A 113 9.01 -6.52 -12.71
C SER A 113 10.06 -6.18 -13.77
N LEU A 114 11.17 -5.55 -13.37
CA LEU A 114 12.27 -5.21 -14.27
C LEU A 114 12.91 -6.46 -14.89
N ASP A 115 13.18 -7.49 -14.08
CA ASP A 115 13.82 -8.73 -14.51
C ASP A 115 12.94 -9.54 -15.48
N ASN A 116 11.61 -9.42 -15.35
CA ASN A 116 10.63 -10.07 -16.22
C ASN A 116 10.20 -9.20 -17.42
N GLY A 117 10.82 -8.04 -17.65
CA GLY A 117 10.49 -7.18 -18.79
C GLY A 117 9.21 -6.34 -18.63
N LEU A 118 8.62 -6.30 -17.44
CA LEU A 118 7.42 -5.54 -17.09
C LEU A 118 7.78 -4.09 -16.70
N TYR A 119 8.32 -3.33 -17.64
CA TYR A 119 8.95 -2.03 -17.35
C TYR A 119 8.00 -0.95 -16.82
N LYS A 120 6.72 -0.99 -17.20
CA LYS A 120 5.68 -0.08 -16.66
C LYS A 120 5.47 -0.35 -15.17
N ASN A 121 5.32 -1.62 -14.79
CA ASN A 121 5.17 -2.04 -13.40
C ASN A 121 6.43 -1.74 -12.58
N ALA A 122 7.61 -1.91 -13.18
CA ALA A 122 8.87 -1.53 -12.53
C ALA A 122 8.91 -0.02 -12.23
N ALA A 123 8.57 0.83 -13.20
CA ALA A 123 8.56 2.29 -13.03
C ALA A 123 7.53 2.75 -11.99
N LEU A 124 6.34 2.14 -11.98
CA LEU A 124 5.32 2.42 -10.96
C LEU A 124 5.85 2.11 -9.55
N ASN A 125 6.38 0.91 -9.36
CA ASN A 125 6.89 0.43 -8.08
C ASN A 125 8.09 1.25 -7.56
N PHE A 126 9.07 1.55 -8.41
CA PHE A 126 10.21 2.39 -8.01
C PHE A 126 9.78 3.81 -7.61
N GLY A 127 8.78 4.37 -8.30
CA GLY A 127 8.19 5.65 -7.93
C GLY A 127 7.47 5.64 -6.60
N THR A 128 6.69 4.59 -6.34
CA THR A 128 6.00 4.39 -5.05
C THR A 128 7.00 4.20 -3.91
N ALA A 129 8.10 3.46 -4.15
CA ALA A 129 9.19 3.34 -3.19
C ALA A 129 9.85 4.70 -2.87
N LEU A 130 10.09 5.55 -3.89
CA LEU A 130 10.62 6.90 -3.68
C LEU A 130 9.66 7.77 -2.85
N GLU A 131 8.36 7.70 -3.13
CA GLU A 131 7.34 8.41 -2.37
C GLU A 131 7.32 7.95 -0.90
N ALA A 132 7.40 6.64 -0.67
CA ALA A 132 7.48 6.09 0.68
C ALA A 132 8.73 6.56 1.44
N LEU A 133 9.86 6.75 0.76
CA LEU A 133 11.11 7.26 1.35
C LEU A 133 11.01 8.74 1.76
N LEU A 134 10.42 9.57 0.90
CA LEU A 134 10.38 11.02 1.09
C LEU A 134 9.21 11.48 1.97
N ASN A 135 8.06 10.80 1.91
CA ASN A 135 6.88 11.14 2.69
C ASN A 135 7.00 10.63 4.14
N LYS A 136 8.00 11.11 4.88
CA LYS A 136 8.30 10.67 6.25
C LYS A 136 7.13 10.92 7.22
N ASP A 137 6.38 11.99 6.99
CA ASP A 137 5.28 12.48 7.85
C ASP A 137 3.87 12.16 7.31
N LEU A 138 3.76 11.38 6.22
CA LEU A 138 2.49 11.01 5.58
C LEU A 138 1.55 12.17 5.24
N SER A 139 2.13 13.29 4.84
CA SER A 139 1.33 14.39 4.36
C SER A 139 0.65 14.02 3.05
N THR A 140 -0.50 14.64 2.76
CA THR A 140 -1.13 14.63 1.42
C THR A 140 -0.32 15.42 0.39
N THR A 141 0.92 15.79 0.74
CA THR A 141 1.80 16.59 -0.08
C THR A 141 2.21 15.78 -1.31
N PRO A 142 1.98 16.30 -2.53
CA PRO A 142 2.39 15.62 -3.74
C PRO A 142 3.89 15.32 -3.74
N LEU A 143 4.30 14.18 -4.32
CA LEU A 143 5.70 13.77 -4.43
C LEU A 143 6.62 14.88 -4.99
N PHE A 144 6.11 15.72 -5.89
CA PHE A 144 6.84 16.90 -6.39
C PHE A 144 7.30 17.85 -5.26
N ASN A 145 6.39 18.17 -4.33
CA ASN A 145 6.65 19.06 -3.21
C ASN A 145 7.52 18.39 -2.14
N LEU A 146 7.36 17.07 -1.95
CA LEU A 146 8.24 16.29 -1.07
C LEU A 146 9.70 16.31 -1.57
N ILE A 147 9.91 16.16 -2.89
CA ILE A 147 11.26 16.25 -3.48
C ILE A 147 11.83 17.67 -3.33
N ASN A 148 11.02 18.71 -3.57
CA ASN A 148 11.49 20.09 -3.49
C ASN A 148 11.85 20.50 -2.06
N SER A 149 11.13 19.99 -1.07
CA SER A 149 11.37 20.24 0.36
C SER A 149 12.45 19.35 0.98
N TYR A 150 12.89 18.29 0.30
CA TYR A 150 13.96 17.42 0.77
C TYR A 150 15.27 18.20 1.00
N THR A 151 15.90 18.04 2.17
CA THR A 151 17.13 18.75 2.56
C THR A 151 18.36 17.85 2.64
N GLY A 152 18.23 16.56 2.36
CA GLY A 152 19.34 15.61 2.43
C GLY A 152 20.26 15.64 1.20
N SER A 153 21.21 14.71 1.15
CA SER A 153 22.30 14.71 0.16
C SER A 153 21.94 14.12 -1.20
N ALA A 154 20.80 13.42 -1.31
CA ALA A 154 20.37 12.80 -2.54
C ALA A 154 19.91 13.84 -3.60
N ASP A 155 20.26 13.57 -4.86
CA ASP A 155 20.04 14.49 -5.99
C ASP A 155 18.55 14.62 -6.37
N LYS A 156 17.99 15.82 -6.19
CA LYS A 156 16.59 16.15 -6.51
C LYS A 156 16.23 15.98 -7.98
N THR A 157 17.17 16.22 -8.90
CA THR A 157 16.95 16.05 -10.34
C THR A 157 16.68 14.58 -10.66
N LYS A 158 17.44 13.70 -10.03
CA LYS A 158 17.28 12.24 -10.14
C LYS A 158 15.98 11.76 -9.50
N MET A 159 15.58 12.34 -8.37
CA MET A 159 14.26 12.05 -7.76
C MET A 159 13.10 12.47 -8.68
N HIS A 160 13.18 13.65 -9.28
CA HIS A 160 12.17 14.12 -10.23
C HIS A 160 12.09 13.22 -11.47
N PHE A 161 13.22 12.71 -11.96
CA PHE A 161 13.23 11.71 -13.04
C PHE A 161 12.42 10.45 -12.69
N VAL A 162 12.64 9.86 -11.50
CA VAL A 162 11.89 8.67 -11.06
C VAL A 162 10.40 8.98 -10.91
N ARG A 163 10.06 10.15 -10.35
CA ARG A 163 8.67 10.64 -10.27
C ARG A 163 8.03 10.75 -11.65
N GLU A 164 8.71 11.33 -12.63
CA GLU A 164 8.15 11.49 -13.98
C GLU A 164 7.91 10.14 -14.66
N LEU A 165 8.79 9.15 -14.49
CA LEU A 165 8.55 7.80 -14.99
C LEU A 165 7.33 7.15 -14.34
N ARG A 166 7.17 7.26 -13.03
CA ARG A 166 5.95 6.79 -12.33
C ARG A 166 4.71 7.46 -12.89
N ASN A 167 4.75 8.78 -13.07
CA ASN A 167 3.63 9.57 -13.54
C ASN A 167 3.16 9.19 -14.95
N LYS A 168 4.04 8.68 -15.81
CA LYS A 168 3.71 8.19 -17.17
C LYS A 168 2.84 6.93 -17.15
N VAL A 169 2.91 6.14 -16.07
CA VAL A 169 2.25 4.85 -15.94
C VAL A 169 1.27 4.79 -14.78
N HIS A 170 1.02 5.94 -14.12
CA HIS A 170 0.16 5.99 -12.95
C HIS A 170 -1.31 5.85 -13.36
N PRO A 171 -2.08 4.91 -12.79
CA PRO A 171 -3.45 4.60 -13.24
C PRO A 171 -4.42 5.78 -13.13
N ASN A 172 -4.20 6.68 -12.16
CA ASN A 172 -5.02 7.90 -12.01
C ASN A 172 -4.78 8.97 -13.10
N LYS A 173 -3.84 8.78 -14.03
CA LYS A 173 -3.74 9.61 -15.23
C LYS A 173 -4.56 8.96 -16.35
N ILE A 174 -5.81 9.41 -16.45
CA ILE A 174 -6.89 8.89 -17.30
C ILE A 174 -6.58 8.82 -18.83
N ALA A 175 -5.50 9.45 -19.33
CA ALA A 175 -5.35 9.66 -20.77
C ALA A 175 -4.41 8.71 -21.52
N GLU A 176 -3.27 8.26 -20.98
CA GLU A 176 -2.33 7.44 -21.76
C GLU A 176 -1.26 6.85 -20.84
N THR A 177 -1.28 5.53 -20.63
CA THR A 177 -0.10 4.85 -20.07
C THR A 177 0.98 4.82 -21.14
N GLU A 178 2.01 5.65 -21.01
CA GLU A 178 3.10 5.70 -22.00
C GLU A 178 4.00 4.44 -21.91
N GLU A 179 4.68 4.12 -23.00
CA GLU A 179 5.69 3.06 -23.02
C GLU A 179 6.91 3.45 -22.16
N ILE A 180 7.40 2.49 -21.37
CA ILE A 180 8.62 2.62 -20.58
C ILE A 180 9.65 1.65 -21.17
N THR A 181 10.79 2.21 -21.59
CA THR A 181 11.89 1.38 -22.09
C THR A 181 12.63 0.67 -20.95
N ARG A 182 13.23 -0.48 -21.26
CA ARG A 182 14.16 -1.18 -20.35
C ARG A 182 15.22 -0.24 -19.76
N LYS A 183 15.81 0.63 -20.60
CA LYS A 183 16.84 1.58 -20.19
C LYS A 183 16.31 2.57 -19.14
N GLN A 184 15.11 3.10 -19.32
CA GLN A 184 14.49 4.01 -18.35
C GLN A 184 14.24 3.32 -17.01
N ALA A 185 13.72 2.09 -17.03
CA ALA A 185 13.46 1.33 -15.81
C ALA A 185 14.77 0.96 -15.05
N ILE A 186 15.84 0.62 -15.76
CA ILE A 186 17.17 0.41 -15.15
C ILE A 186 17.70 1.70 -14.53
N ILE A 187 17.60 2.84 -15.22
CA ILE A 187 18.05 4.12 -14.68
C ILE A 187 17.25 4.49 -13.42
N ALA A 188 15.94 4.21 -13.39
CA ALA A 188 15.10 4.40 -12.22
C ALA A 188 15.57 3.57 -11.02
N ARG A 189 15.83 2.26 -11.23
CA ARG A 189 16.38 1.37 -10.19
C ARG A 189 17.74 1.86 -9.69
N ASN A 190 18.64 2.22 -10.61
CA ASN A 190 19.98 2.71 -10.25
C ASN A 190 19.92 3.99 -9.42
N THR A 191 19.01 4.88 -9.80
CA THR A 191 18.75 6.12 -9.11
C THR A 191 18.22 5.87 -7.69
N LEU A 192 17.24 4.99 -7.57
CA LEU A 192 16.63 4.65 -6.28
C LEU A 192 17.65 4.00 -5.32
N GLU A 193 18.54 3.14 -5.81
CA GLU A 193 19.63 2.59 -4.98
C GLU A 193 20.60 3.66 -4.48
N ILE A 194 20.94 4.65 -5.31
CA ILE A 194 21.80 5.76 -4.88
C ILE A 194 21.11 6.56 -3.78
N ILE A 195 19.82 6.84 -3.95
CA ILE A 195 18.99 7.56 -2.96
C ILE A 195 18.93 6.78 -1.65
N LEU A 196 18.68 5.46 -1.70
CA LEU A 196 18.66 4.59 -0.52
C LEU A 196 19.99 4.59 0.26
N LYS A 197 21.13 4.70 -0.44
CA LYS A 197 22.46 4.75 0.18
C LYS A 197 22.83 6.13 0.74
N THR A 198 22.08 7.17 0.42
CA THR A 198 22.41 8.59 0.73
C THR A 198 21.38 9.28 1.63
N LEU A 199 20.32 8.55 2.01
CA LEU A 199 19.24 8.99 2.88
C LEU A 199 19.57 8.90 4.38
#